data_AF-A0A356B4I5-F1
#
_entry.id   AF-A0A356B4I5-F1
#
_cell.length_a   1.000
_cell.length_b   1.000
_cell.length_c   1.000
_cell.angle_alpha   90.00
_cell.angle_beta   90.00
_cell.angle_gamma   90.00
#
_symmetry.space_group_name_H-M   'P 1'
#
loop_
_entity.id
_entity.type
_entity.pdbx_description
1 polymer ?
#
loop_
_entity_poly.entity_id
_entity_poly.type
_entity_poly.pdbx_seq_one_letter_code
_entity_poly.pdbx_strand_id
1 'polypeptide(L)' 'ANPPKGCRFHTRCPYAKEICAEQVPEYKEVAPEHFCMCHKVNGLF' A
#
# COMPACT_ATOMS: atom_id res chain seq x y z
N ALA A 1 -19.80 4.63 -2.92
CA ALA A 1 -18.45 5.11 -3.26
C ALA A 1 -17.73 3.98 -4.01
N ASN A 2 -17.09 4.27 -5.15
CA ASN A 2 -16.27 3.28 -5.88
C ASN A 2 -14.83 3.41 -5.36
N PRO A 3 -14.39 2.64 -4.36
CA PRO A 3 -13.01 2.71 -3.90
C PRO A 3 -12.08 2.23 -5.04
N PRO A 4 -10.88 2.83 -5.18
CA PRO A 4 -9.88 2.32 -6.10
C PRO A 4 -9.56 0.87 -5.75
N LYS A 5 -9.30 0.03 -6.77
CA LYS A 5 -9.07 -1.42 -6.60
C LYS A 5 -7.81 -1.71 -5.79
N GLY A 6 -6.80 -0.84 -5.86
CA GLY A 6 -5.55 -0.96 -5.11
C GLY A 6 -5.50 -0.17 -3.79
N CYS A 7 -4.30 0.28 -3.44
CA CYS A 7 -4.02 1.07 -2.25
C CYS A 7 -4.84 2.38 -2.19
N ARG A 8 -5.62 2.53 -1.11
CA ARG A 8 -6.26 3.75 -0.58
C ARG A 8 -5.62 5.09 -0.97
N PHE A 9 -4.30 5.09 -0.82
CA PHE A 9 -3.48 6.29 -0.82
C PHE A 9 -2.72 6.50 -2.13
N HIS A 10 -2.89 5.65 -3.15
CA HIS A 10 -2.09 5.69 -4.38
C HIS A 10 -2.17 7.04 -5.12
N THR A 11 -3.32 7.73 -5.08
CA THR A 11 -3.50 9.06 -5.71
C THR A 11 -2.82 10.20 -4.96
N ARG A 12 -2.44 9.99 -3.69
CA ARG A 12 -1.84 11.01 -2.81
C ARG A 12 -0.44 10.65 -2.34
N CYS A 13 0.04 9.45 -2.65
CA CYS A 13 1.32 8.94 -2.16
C CYS A 13 2.45 9.38 -3.10
N PRO A 14 3.51 10.06 -2.61
CA PRO A 14 4.64 10.49 -3.45
C PRO A 14 5.51 9.33 -3.94
N TYR A 15 5.34 8.14 -3.37
CA TYR A 15 6.07 6.91 -3.73
C TYR A 15 5.17 5.90 -4.47
N ALA A 16 3.99 6.30 -4.94
CA ALA A 16 3.08 5.39 -5.63
C ALA A 16 3.70 4.88 -6.94
N LYS A 17 3.63 3.56 -7.15
CA LYS A 17 3.88 2.89 -8.44
C LYS A 17 2.57 2.31 -8.98
N GLU A 18 2.60 1.79 -10.21
CA GLU A 18 1.47 1.14 -10.88
C GLU A 18 0.79 0.07 -10.01
N ILE A 19 1.59 -0.78 -9.35
CA ILE A 19 1.10 -1.82 -8.42
C ILE A 19 0.24 -1.28 -7.29
N CYS A 20 0.44 -0.01 -6.87
CA CYS A 20 -0.38 0.62 -5.84
C CYS A 20 -1.80 0.92 -6.32
N ALA A 21 -2.03 1.09 -7.62
CA ALA A 21 -3.37 1.30 -8.18
C ALA A 21 -4.07 -0.03 -8.49
N GLU A 22 -3.30 -1.07 -8.80
CA GLU A 22 -3.80 -2.38 -9.22
C GLU A 22 -4.05 -3.34 -8.06
N GLN A 23 -3.19 -3.33 -7.03
CA GLN A 23 -3.23 -4.30 -5.93
C GLN A 23 -3.32 -3.62 -4.57
N VAL A 24 -4.03 -4.25 -3.65
CA VAL A 24 -4.09 -3.82 -2.25
C VAL A 24 -2.86 -4.36 -1.53
N PRO A 25 -2.11 -3.51 -0.81
CA PRO A 25 -0.96 -3.97 -0.03
C PRO A 25 -1.38 -4.89 1.11
N GLU A 26 -0.56 -5.91 1.35
CA GLU A 26 -0.75 -6.85 2.45
C GLU A 26 -0.63 -6.14 3.81
N TYR A 27 -1.44 -6.58 4.79
CA TYR A 27 -1.35 -6.13 6.17
C TYR A 27 -0.20 -6.86 6.85
N LYS A 28 0.97 -6.21 6.91
CA LYS A 28 2.19 -6.82 7.43
C LYS A 28 2.69 -6.06 8.65
N GLU A 29 3.23 -6.80 9.61
CA GLU A 29 3.95 -6.24 10.74
C GLU A 29 5.33 -5.76 10.26
N VAL A 30 5.62 -4.48 10.49
CA VAL A 30 6.88 -3.83 10.07
C VAL A 30 7.82 -3.56 11.24
N ALA A 31 7.25 -3.50 12.45
CA ALA A 31 7.96 -3.44 13.72
C ALA A 31 7.02 -4.01 14.82
N PRO A 32 7.54 -4.35 16.01
CA PRO A 32 6.71 -4.91 17.08
C PRO A 32 5.49 -4.03 17.36
N GLU A 33 4.29 -4.64 17.29
CA GLU A 33 2.99 -3.95 17.45
C GLU A 33 2.69 -2.85 16.41
N HIS A 34 3.49 -2.75 15.34
CA HIS A 34 3.32 -1.78 14.26
C HIS A 34 3.07 -2.49 12.94
N PHE A 35 1.85 -2.33 12.44
CA PHE A 35 1.41 -2.88 11.17
C PHE A 35 1.26 -1.80 10.11
N CYS A 36 1.61 -2.14 8.88
CA CYS A 36 1.45 -1.26 7.74
C CYS A 36 0.85 -2.01 6.55
N MET A 37 0.06 -1.27 5.77
CA MET A 37 -0.45 -1.70 4.46
C MET A 37 0.22 -0.86 3.39
N CYS A 38 1.53 -1.02 3.21
CA CYS A 38 2.28 -0.25 2.24
C CYS A 38 3.14 -1.17 1.39
N HIS A 39 2.96 -1.11 0.07
CA HIS A 39 3.77 -1.90 -0.87
C HIS A 39 5.26 -1.61 -0.76
N LYS A 40 5.64 -0.33 -0.57
CA LYS A 40 7.03 0.08 -0.36
C LYS A 40 7.64 -0.48 0.92
N VAL A 41 6.90 -0.44 2.04
CA VAL A 41 7.42 -0.94 3.32
C VAL A 41 7.45 -2.47 3.35
N ASN A 42 6.52 -3.12 2.64
CA ASN A 42 6.48 -4.57 2.49
C ASN A 42 7.59 -5.10 1.56
N GLY A 43 8.38 -4.23 0.94
CA GLY A 43 9.51 -4.60 0.08
C GLY A 43 9.11 -5.06 -1.32
N LEU A 44 7.92 -4.66 -1.79
CA LEU A 44 7.44 -5.04 -3.12
C LEU A 44 8.10 -4.24 -4.26
N PHE A 45 8.74 -3.10 -3.97
CA PHE A 45 9.45 -2.30 -4.97
C PHE A 45 10.34 -1.18 -4.40
#